data_AF-A0A8I2E4F2-F1
#
_entry.id   AF-A0A8I2E4F2-F1
#
_cell.length_a   1.000
_cell.length_b   1.000
_cell.length_c   1.000
_cell.angle_alpha   90.00
_cell.angle_beta   90.00
_cell.angle_gamma   90.00
#
_symmetry.space_group_name_H-M   'P 1'
#
loop_
_entity.id
_entity.type
_entity.pdbx_description
1 polymer ?
#
loop_
_entity_poly.entity_id
_entity_poly.type
_entity_poly.pdbx_seq_one_letter_code
_entity_poly.pdbx_strand_id
1 'polypeptide(L)'
;MDPFVTHLPDGRTAYVTPLITALGDVSYTVVDGEGRRITGGWLYDAAERGVAPEKVPSGCTHLIPGLVPVWFTPEEVEQLTALGAVAKAVFDASAEGRGLVAWRREQADRAKASAARTAVLTSPEGKALVARRAALAAEATAVLDADAEQRARAHDDEGGDLGIYYRERQPVNEAAYERACDALARFDAEHPQIVAALREQEAADVARRLEFD
;
A
#
# COMPACT_ATOMS: atom_id res chain seq x y z
N MET A 1 -38.87 4.87 -8.73
CA MET A 1 -38.65 4.98 -10.19
C MET A 1 -37.30 4.39 -10.47
N ASP A 2 -37.21 3.49 -11.44
CA ASP A 2 -35.95 3.00 -11.95
C ASP A 2 -35.21 4.18 -12.63
N PRO A 3 -34.00 4.58 -12.17
CA PRO A 3 -33.28 5.73 -12.74
C PRO A 3 -32.97 5.56 -14.24
N PHE A 4 -33.12 4.35 -14.78
CA PHE A 4 -32.88 4.01 -16.17
C PHE A 4 -34.13 4.05 -17.04
N VAL A 5 -35.30 4.41 -16.50
CA VAL A 5 -36.59 4.38 -17.20
C VAL A 5 -37.36 5.69 -17.02
N THR A 6 -37.77 6.33 -18.12
CA THR A 6 -38.63 7.53 -18.12
C THR A 6 -39.76 7.36 -19.13
N HIS A 7 -40.98 7.74 -18.77
CA HIS A 7 -42.10 7.74 -19.74
C HIS A 7 -42.15 9.05 -20.51
N LEU A 8 -42.20 8.96 -21.83
CA LEU A 8 -42.31 10.09 -22.72
C LEU A 8 -43.76 10.60 -22.80
N PRO A 9 -43.97 11.86 -23.17
CA PRO A 9 -45.33 12.44 -23.32
C PRO A 9 -46.20 11.73 -24.36
N ASP A 10 -45.61 10.97 -25.29
CA ASP A 10 -46.29 10.18 -26.31
C ASP A 10 -46.64 8.76 -25.85
N GLY A 11 -46.42 8.43 -24.57
CA GLY A 11 -46.72 7.14 -23.98
C GLY A 11 -45.65 6.08 -24.17
N ARG A 12 -44.56 6.36 -24.90
CA ARG A 12 -43.43 5.44 -25.01
C ARG A 12 -42.58 5.44 -23.75
N THR A 13 -41.90 4.31 -23.50
CA THR A 13 -40.92 4.20 -22.43
C THR A 13 -39.53 4.46 -23.00
N ALA A 14 -38.82 5.40 -22.39
CA ALA A 14 -37.46 5.76 -22.71
C ALA A 14 -36.48 5.14 -21.70
N TYR A 15 -35.43 4.51 -22.22
CA TYR A 15 -34.40 3.87 -21.43
C TYR A 15 -33.09 4.66 -21.53
N VAL A 16 -32.49 5.00 -20.38
CA VAL A 16 -31.23 5.76 -20.33
C VAL A 16 -30.09 4.79 -20.02
N THR A 17 -29.12 4.69 -20.93
CA THR A 17 -27.92 3.87 -20.71
C THR A 17 -26.69 4.76 -20.59
N PRO A 18 -26.05 4.83 -19.42
CA PRO A 18 -24.75 5.50 -19.27
C PRO A 18 -23.63 4.65 -19.88
N LEU A 19 -22.65 5.32 -20.50
CA LEU A 19 -21.53 4.74 -21.22
C LEU A 19 -20.23 5.41 -20.77
N ILE A 20 -19.16 4.64 -20.57
CA ILE A 20 -17.80 5.17 -20.36
C ILE A 20 -17.02 4.92 -21.65
N THR A 21 -16.45 5.96 -22.25
CA THR A 21 -15.65 5.84 -23.48
C THR A 21 -14.27 5.25 -23.19
N ALA A 22 -13.55 4.85 -24.24
CA ALA A 22 -12.17 4.39 -24.13
C ALA A 22 -11.20 5.42 -23.51
N LEU A 23 -11.61 6.70 -23.44
CA LEU A 23 -10.85 7.80 -22.84
C LEU A 23 -11.29 8.12 -21.39
N GLY A 24 -12.26 7.38 -20.85
CA GLY A 24 -12.78 7.59 -19.49
C GLY A 24 -13.92 8.61 -19.39
N ASP A 25 -14.38 9.17 -20.51
CA ASP A 25 -15.50 10.13 -20.52
C ASP A 25 -16.83 9.42 -20.38
N VAL A 26 -17.78 10.03 -19.65
CA VAL A 26 -19.12 9.45 -19.50
C VAL A 26 -20.10 10.10 -20.48
N SER A 27 -20.83 9.29 -21.25
CA SER A 27 -21.88 9.71 -22.20
C SER A 27 -23.17 8.95 -21.93
N TYR A 28 -24.28 9.41 -22.50
CA TYR A 28 -25.58 8.73 -22.39
C TYR A 28 -26.30 8.72 -23.73
N THR A 29 -27.21 7.77 -23.90
CA THR A 29 -28.20 7.78 -24.98
C THR A 29 -29.52 7.29 -24.43
N VAL A 30 -30.57 7.83 -25.04
CA VAL A 30 -31.96 7.54 -24.74
C VAL A 30 -32.55 6.81 -25.93
N VAL A 31 -33.15 5.64 -25.68
CA VAL A 31 -33.82 4.81 -26.68
C VAL A 31 -35.28 4.55 -26.27
N ASP A 32 -36.16 4.26 -27.22
CA ASP A 32 -37.51 3.78 -26.89
C ASP A 32 -37.56 2.27 -26.61
N GLY A 33 -38.73 1.74 -26.24
CA GLY A 33 -38.93 0.31 -25.96
C GLY A 33 -38.75 -0.63 -27.16
N GLU A 34 -38.57 -0.09 -28.37
CA GLU A 34 -38.18 -0.85 -29.57
C GLU A 34 -36.66 -0.75 -29.85
N GLY A 35 -35.91 -0.08 -28.96
CA GLY A 35 -34.47 0.12 -29.10
C GLY A 35 -34.09 1.22 -30.09
N ARG A 36 -35.04 2.04 -30.58
CA ARG A 36 -34.75 3.12 -31.51
C ARG A 36 -34.19 4.33 -30.77
N ARG A 37 -33.13 4.92 -31.30
CA ARG A 37 -32.48 6.09 -30.72
C ARG A 37 -33.40 7.31 -30.74
N ILE A 38 -33.59 7.91 -29.57
CA ILE A 38 -34.33 9.16 -29.38
C ILE A 38 -33.36 10.34 -29.30
N THR A 39 -32.33 10.27 -28.45
CA THR A 39 -31.32 11.33 -28.29
C THR A 39 -30.06 10.78 -27.59
N GLY A 40 -28.96 11.54 -27.56
CA GLY A 40 -27.76 11.21 -26.78
C GLY A 40 -26.84 12.42 -26.58
N GLY A 41 -25.91 12.33 -25.63
CA GLY A 41 -25.02 13.43 -25.28
C GLY A 41 -23.91 13.02 -24.29
N TRP A 42 -23.08 13.98 -23.91
CA TRP A 42 -22.06 13.83 -22.88
C TRP A 42 -22.66 14.10 -21.50
N LEU A 43 -22.22 13.40 -20.46
CA LEU A 43 -22.74 13.63 -19.10
C LEU A 43 -22.28 14.97 -18.50
N TYR A 44 -21.20 15.58 -19.02
CA TYR A 44 -20.83 16.96 -18.69
C TYR A 44 -21.94 17.97 -19.09
N ASP A 45 -22.67 17.74 -20.18
CA ASP A 45 -23.83 18.56 -20.60
C ASP A 45 -25.12 18.27 -19.79
N ALA A 46 -25.21 17.11 -19.14
CA ALA A 46 -26.42 16.70 -18.42
C ALA A 46 -26.65 17.51 -17.13
N ALA A 47 -25.56 17.96 -16.49
CA ALA A 47 -25.63 18.87 -15.34
C ALA A 47 -26.14 20.28 -15.75
N GLU A 48 -25.74 20.79 -16.92
CA GLU A 48 -26.24 22.06 -17.46
C GLU A 48 -27.70 21.98 -17.93
N ARG A 49 -28.21 20.77 -18.24
CA ARG A 49 -29.59 20.52 -18.69
C ARG A 49 -30.53 19.98 -17.60
N GLY A 50 -30.15 20.08 -16.32
CA GLY A 50 -31.03 19.84 -15.18
C GLY A 50 -31.09 18.40 -14.66
N VAL A 51 -30.14 17.53 -15.03
CA VAL A 51 -29.95 16.23 -14.37
C VAL A 51 -28.97 16.41 -13.22
N ALA A 52 -29.49 16.39 -11.98
CA ALA A 52 -28.69 16.59 -10.78
C ALA A 52 -27.58 15.52 -10.65
N PRO A 53 -26.33 15.89 -10.28
CA PRO A 53 -25.19 14.97 -10.13
C PRO A 53 -25.46 13.77 -9.21
N GLU A 54 -26.37 13.94 -8.25
CA GLU A 54 -26.82 12.96 -7.27
C GLU A 54 -27.59 11.78 -7.90
N LYS A 55 -28.04 11.94 -9.15
CA LYS A 55 -28.74 10.92 -9.94
C LYS A 55 -27.80 10.13 -10.86
N VAL A 56 -26.50 10.44 -10.88
CA VAL A 56 -25.49 9.65 -11.58
C VAL A 56 -25.25 8.38 -10.75
N PRO A 57 -25.58 7.18 -11.26
CA PRO A 57 -25.50 5.96 -10.46
C PRO A 57 -24.06 5.60 -10.11
N SER A 58 -23.80 5.27 -8.85
CA SER A 58 -22.60 4.52 -8.49
C SER A 58 -22.80 3.07 -8.92
N GLY A 59 -22.08 2.61 -9.95
CA GLY A 59 -22.12 1.18 -10.34
C GLY A 59 -21.88 0.87 -11.81
N CYS A 60 -21.79 1.87 -12.70
CA CYS A 60 -21.47 1.60 -14.10
C CYS A 60 -19.96 1.35 -14.24
N THR A 61 -19.56 0.08 -14.15
CA THR A 61 -18.18 -0.34 -14.41
C THR A 61 -18.20 -1.46 -15.43
N HIS A 62 -18.56 -1.15 -16.68
CA HIS A 62 -18.29 -2.02 -17.81
C HIS A 62 -17.36 -1.26 -18.75
N LEU A 63 -16.05 -1.49 -18.58
CA LEU A 63 -15.04 -1.11 -19.55
C LEU A 63 -15.21 -2.01 -20.78
N ILE A 64 -15.97 -1.55 -21.77
CA ILE A 64 -15.92 -2.13 -23.11
C ILE A 64 -14.99 -1.22 -23.92
N PRO A 65 -13.75 -1.64 -24.23
CA PRO A 65 -12.90 -0.86 -25.11
C PRO A 65 -13.50 -0.90 -26.52
N GLY A 66 -14.28 0.12 -26.85
CA GLY A 66 -14.91 0.27 -28.16
C GLY A 66 -14.82 1.71 -28.63
N LEU A 67 -14.41 1.91 -29.89
CA LEU A 67 -14.52 3.20 -30.59
C LEU A 67 -15.98 3.55 -30.93
N VAL A 68 -16.88 2.57 -30.81
CA VAL A 68 -18.31 2.69 -31.10
C VAL A 68 -19.09 2.20 -29.88
N PRO A 69 -20.07 2.97 -29.38
CA PRO A 69 -20.89 2.52 -28.27
C PRO A 69 -21.68 1.27 -28.65
N VAL A 70 -21.58 0.24 -27.81
CA VAL A 70 -22.31 -1.03 -27.94
C VAL A 70 -23.53 -0.98 -27.01
N TRP A 71 -24.68 -1.41 -27.53
CA TRP A 71 -25.97 -1.38 -26.85
C TRP A 71 -26.41 -2.79 -26.51
N PHE A 72 -27.02 -2.96 -25.35
CA PHE A 72 -27.65 -4.22 -24.93
C PHE A 72 -29.08 -3.93 -24.48
N THR A 73 -30.00 -4.75 -24.94
CA THR A 73 -31.35 -4.88 -24.39
C THR A 73 -31.30 -5.41 -22.95
N PRO A 74 -32.34 -5.20 -22.13
CA PRO A 74 -32.40 -5.79 -20.79
C PRO A 74 -32.16 -7.31 -20.79
N GLU A 75 -32.73 -8.01 -21.77
CA GLU A 75 -32.53 -9.45 -21.97
C GLU A 75 -31.05 -9.81 -22.22
N GLU A 76 -30.35 -9.04 -23.05
CA GLU A 76 -28.91 -9.23 -23.31
C GLU A 76 -28.07 -8.93 -22.07
N VAL A 77 -28.44 -7.94 -21.25
CA VAL A 77 -27.77 -7.66 -19.98
C VAL A 77 -27.93 -8.82 -19.00
N GLU A 78 -29.13 -9.40 -18.89
CA GLU A 78 -29.37 -10.58 -18.06
C GLU A 78 -28.53 -11.78 -18.54
N GLN A 79 -28.50 -12.02 -19.85
CA GLN A 79 -27.71 -13.10 -20.45
C GLN A 79 -26.21 -12.91 -20.23
N LEU A 80 -25.69 -11.69 -20.42
CA LEU A 80 -24.27 -11.38 -20.18
C LEU A 80 -23.91 -11.49 -18.70
N THR A 81 -24.82 -11.08 -17.81
CA THR A 81 -24.62 -11.24 -16.36
C THR A 81 -24.57 -12.71 -15.98
N ALA A 82 -25.49 -13.53 -16.50
CA ALA A 82 -25.49 -14.98 -16.28
C ALA A 82 -24.23 -15.64 -16.84
N LEU A 83 -23.80 -15.24 -18.05
CA LEU A 83 -22.56 -15.72 -18.67
C LEU A 83 -21.34 -15.34 -17.82
N GLY A 84 -21.28 -14.10 -17.32
CA GLY A 84 -20.23 -13.63 -16.43
C GLY A 84 -20.18 -14.42 -15.11
N ALA A 85 -21.34 -14.72 -14.53
CA ALA A 85 -21.43 -15.55 -13.32
C ALA A 85 -20.92 -16.97 -13.57
N VAL A 86 -21.28 -17.59 -14.70
CA VAL A 86 -20.79 -18.93 -15.07
C VAL A 86 -19.28 -18.90 -15.34
N ALA A 87 -18.79 -17.92 -16.10
CA ALA A 87 -17.35 -17.78 -16.39
C ALA A 87 -16.54 -17.59 -15.11
N LYS A 88 -17.04 -16.77 -14.18
CA LYS A 88 -16.45 -16.60 -12.85
C LYS A 88 -16.44 -17.91 -12.06
N ALA A 89 -17.56 -18.65 -12.04
CA ALA A 89 -17.64 -19.91 -11.32
C ALA A 89 -16.65 -20.96 -11.87
N VAL A 90 -16.51 -21.02 -13.20
CA VAL A 90 -15.53 -21.90 -13.87
C VAL A 90 -14.10 -21.49 -13.50
N PHE A 91 -13.78 -20.19 -13.52
CA PHE A 91 -12.46 -19.70 -13.12
C PHE A 91 -12.17 -19.98 -11.64
N ASP A 92 -13.09 -19.67 -10.73
CA ASP A 92 -12.93 -19.93 -9.30
C ASP A 92 -12.71 -21.43 -9.01
N ALA A 93 -13.32 -22.31 -9.82
CA ALA A 93 -13.14 -23.76 -9.76
C ALA A 93 -11.90 -24.27 -10.52
N SER A 94 -11.17 -23.42 -11.25
CA SER A 94 -9.95 -23.81 -11.96
C SER A 94 -8.74 -23.87 -11.01
N ALA A 95 -7.61 -24.38 -11.51
CA ALA A 95 -6.36 -24.37 -10.75
C ALA A 95 -5.85 -22.94 -10.53
N GLU A 96 -5.98 -22.08 -11.53
CA GLU A 96 -5.60 -20.68 -11.53
C GLU A 96 -6.45 -19.87 -10.54
N GLY A 97 -7.77 -20.07 -10.52
CA GLY A 97 -8.64 -19.40 -9.55
C GLY A 97 -8.33 -19.78 -8.11
N ARG A 98 -8.10 -21.08 -7.84
CA ARG A 98 -7.62 -21.55 -6.53
C ARG A 98 -6.26 -20.96 -6.17
N GLY A 99 -5.34 -20.90 -7.13
CA GLY A 99 -4.01 -20.30 -6.97
C GLY A 99 -4.10 -18.81 -6.59
N LEU A 100 -4.94 -18.03 -7.27
CA LEU A 100 -5.16 -16.63 -6.95
C LEU A 100 -5.75 -16.44 -5.55
N VAL A 101 -6.72 -17.28 -5.14
CA VAL A 101 -7.29 -17.23 -3.78
C VAL A 101 -6.24 -17.56 -2.73
N ALA A 102 -5.41 -18.59 -2.96
CA ALA A 102 -4.34 -18.98 -2.05
C ALA A 102 -3.31 -17.85 -1.91
N TRP A 103 -2.87 -17.28 -3.03
CA TRP A 103 -1.96 -16.13 -3.05
C TRP A 103 -2.54 -14.93 -2.31
N ARG A 104 -3.82 -14.58 -2.51
CA ARG A 104 -4.49 -13.48 -1.79
C ARG A 104 -4.52 -13.72 -0.27
N ARG A 105 -4.77 -14.95 0.17
CA ARG A 105 -4.71 -15.30 1.61
C ARG A 105 -3.30 -15.14 2.14
N GLU A 106 -2.30 -15.62 1.42
CA GLU A 106 -0.90 -15.46 1.80
C GLU A 106 -0.50 -13.98 1.91
N GLN A 107 -0.93 -13.13 0.97
CA GLN A 107 -0.71 -11.69 1.05
C GLN A 107 -1.41 -11.07 2.27
N ALA A 108 -2.65 -11.47 2.55
CA ALA A 108 -3.38 -10.99 3.73
C ALA A 108 -2.70 -11.41 5.04
N ASP A 109 -2.20 -12.65 5.12
CA ASP A 109 -1.47 -13.16 6.28
C ASP A 109 -0.14 -12.41 6.46
N ARG A 110 0.59 -12.16 5.36
CA ARG A 110 1.81 -11.34 5.37
C ARG A 110 1.53 -9.91 5.85
N ALA A 111 0.48 -9.28 5.32
CA ALA A 111 0.09 -7.93 5.73
C ALA A 111 -0.31 -7.87 7.22
N LYS A 112 -1.07 -8.85 7.71
CA LYS A 112 -1.44 -8.95 9.12
C LYS A 112 -0.22 -9.15 10.02
N ALA A 113 0.72 -10.00 9.62
CA ALA A 113 1.94 -10.25 10.37
C ALA A 113 2.84 -9.00 10.41
N SER A 114 2.93 -8.26 9.30
CA SER A 114 3.65 -6.99 9.23
C SER A 114 3.00 -5.93 10.13
N ALA A 115 1.67 -5.78 10.05
CA ALA A 115 0.93 -4.86 10.92
C ALA A 115 1.11 -5.19 12.41
N ALA A 116 1.12 -6.48 12.78
CA ALA A 116 1.38 -6.90 14.15
C ALA A 116 2.80 -6.54 14.63
N ARG A 117 3.82 -6.68 13.78
CA ARG A 117 5.20 -6.30 14.10
C ARG A 117 5.37 -4.78 14.25
N THR A 118 4.74 -4.00 13.36
CA THR A 118 4.70 -2.54 13.50
C THR A 118 3.97 -2.11 14.77
N ALA A 119 2.90 -2.81 15.15
CA ALA A 119 2.16 -2.51 16.37
C ALA A 119 3.05 -2.61 17.63
N VAL A 120 3.97 -3.58 17.67
CA VAL A 120 4.95 -3.72 18.76
C VAL A 120 5.74 -2.42 18.94
N LEU A 121 6.27 -1.84 17.85
CA LEU A 121 7.04 -0.59 17.90
C LEU A 121 6.23 0.63 18.36
N THR A 122 4.93 0.64 18.09
CA THR A 122 4.05 1.78 18.42
C THR A 122 3.47 1.73 19.83
N SER A 123 3.53 0.57 20.49
CA SER A 123 3.07 0.40 21.87
C SER A 123 3.93 1.21 22.87
N PRO A 124 3.40 1.63 24.04
CA PRO A 124 4.19 2.33 25.04
C PRO A 124 5.43 1.54 25.50
N GLU A 125 5.26 0.24 25.72
CA GLU A 125 6.35 -0.67 26.11
C GLU A 125 7.37 -0.82 24.99
N GLY A 126 6.92 -1.05 23.75
CA GLY A 126 7.82 -1.15 22.60
C GLY A 126 8.61 0.13 22.34
N LYS A 127 8.01 1.31 22.52
CA LYS A 127 8.71 2.59 22.45
C LYS A 127 9.81 2.70 23.50
N ALA A 128 9.53 2.27 24.73
CA ALA A 128 10.54 2.26 25.79
C ALA A 128 11.70 1.30 25.48
N LEU A 129 11.38 0.11 24.93
CA LEU A 129 12.39 -0.86 24.50
C LEU A 129 13.23 -0.34 23.32
N VAL A 130 12.61 0.29 22.32
CA VAL A 130 13.32 0.92 21.20
C VAL A 130 14.26 2.02 21.70
N ALA A 131 13.78 2.89 22.60
CA ALA A 131 14.61 3.94 23.20
C ALA A 131 15.78 3.35 24.01
N ARG A 132 15.54 2.27 24.76
CA ARG A 132 16.59 1.58 25.52
C ARG A 132 17.63 0.97 24.59
N ARG A 133 17.22 0.33 23.50
CA ARG A 133 18.13 -0.20 22.48
C ARG A 133 18.97 0.90 21.85
N ALA A 134 18.33 2.03 21.48
CA ALA A 134 19.02 3.18 20.91
C ALA A 134 20.05 3.77 21.88
N ALA A 135 19.75 3.82 23.18
CA ALA A 135 20.70 4.26 24.20
C ALA A 135 21.91 3.31 24.32
N LEU A 136 21.70 1.99 24.29
CA LEU A 136 22.78 1.00 24.32
C LEU A 136 23.66 1.08 23.06
N ALA A 137 23.05 1.26 21.89
CA ALA A 137 23.79 1.48 20.64
C ALA A 137 24.60 2.79 20.69
N ALA A 138 24.02 3.87 21.22
CA ALA A 138 24.72 5.14 21.38
C ALA A 138 25.88 5.04 22.38
N GLU A 139 25.75 4.26 23.45
CA GLU A 139 26.83 3.99 24.39
C GLU A 139 28.00 3.26 23.70
N ALA A 140 27.72 2.23 22.90
CA ALA A 140 28.75 1.53 22.14
C ALA A 140 29.47 2.45 21.14
N THR A 141 28.73 3.33 20.44
CA THR A 141 29.31 4.34 19.56
C THR A 141 30.16 5.35 20.33
N ALA A 142 29.67 5.86 21.46
CA ALA A 142 30.39 6.83 22.26
C ALA A 142 31.73 6.29 22.79
N VAL A 143 31.80 4.99 23.11
CA VAL A 143 33.06 4.34 23.49
C VAL A 143 34.04 4.30 22.32
N LEU A 144 33.58 3.98 21.11
CA LEU A 144 34.42 4.01 19.91
C LEU A 144 34.93 5.41 19.60
N ASP A 145 34.06 6.42 19.68
CA ASP A 145 34.42 7.81 19.42
C ASP A 145 35.43 8.32 20.46
N ALA A 146 35.21 8.00 21.74
CA ALA A 146 36.14 8.36 22.82
C ALA A 146 37.51 7.67 22.65
N ASP A 147 37.53 6.40 22.22
CA ASP A 147 38.79 5.70 21.92
C ASP A 147 39.50 6.32 20.71
N ALA A 148 38.77 6.67 19.65
CA ALA A 148 39.31 7.35 18.49
C ALA A 148 39.91 8.71 18.84
N GLU A 149 39.23 9.51 19.68
CA GLU A 149 39.77 10.79 20.19
C GLU A 149 41.03 10.61 21.03
N GLN A 150 41.03 9.63 21.95
CA GLN A 150 42.20 9.35 22.79
C GLN A 150 43.38 8.90 21.95
N ARG A 151 43.13 8.06 20.93
CA ARG A 151 44.15 7.63 19.97
C ARG A 151 44.69 8.83 19.20
N ALA A 152 43.83 9.70 18.68
CA ALA A 152 44.24 10.89 17.96
C ALA A 152 45.15 11.79 18.82
N ARG A 153 44.79 12.03 20.09
CA ARG A 153 45.62 12.80 21.04
C ARG A 153 46.96 12.14 21.36
N ALA A 154 46.99 10.80 21.41
CA ALA A 154 48.23 10.07 21.66
C ALA A 154 49.20 10.14 20.47
N HIS A 155 48.68 10.33 19.25
CA HIS A 155 49.43 10.54 18.00
C HIS A 155 49.71 12.02 17.73
N ASP A 156 49.36 12.93 18.64
CA ASP A 156 49.64 14.36 18.48
C ASP A 156 51.13 14.65 18.71
N ASP A 157 51.75 15.38 17.79
CA ASP A 157 53.19 15.69 17.79
C ASP A 157 53.56 16.65 18.95
N GLU A 158 52.59 17.39 19.52
CA GLU A 158 52.77 18.29 20.67
C GLU A 158 52.60 17.58 22.02
N GLY A 159 53.34 16.48 22.23
CA GLY A 159 53.46 15.85 23.55
C GLY A 159 52.49 14.70 23.82
N GLY A 160 51.93 14.07 22.77
CA GLY A 160 51.28 12.77 22.86
C GLY A 160 52.26 11.66 23.28
N ASP A 161 51.77 10.66 24.01
CA ASP A 161 52.54 9.46 24.37
C ASP A 161 51.83 8.20 23.88
N LEU A 162 52.25 7.74 22.70
CA LEU A 162 51.80 6.49 22.08
C LEU A 162 52.02 5.28 22.99
N GLY A 163 53.14 5.26 23.72
CA GLY A 163 53.51 4.17 24.60
C GLY A 163 52.57 4.04 25.80
N ILE A 164 52.06 5.16 26.32
CA ILE A 164 51.03 5.18 27.36
C ILE A 164 49.68 4.77 26.78
N TYR A 165 49.29 5.28 25.60
CA TYR A 165 48.02 4.90 25.00
C TYR A 165 47.93 3.39 24.74
N TYR A 166 48.88 2.82 23.99
CA TYR A 166 48.81 1.40 23.60
C TYR A 166 49.01 0.43 24.78
N ARG A 167 49.81 0.78 25.80
CA ARG A 167 50.02 -0.11 26.96
C ARG A 167 48.94 0.02 28.03
N GLU A 168 48.38 1.21 28.23
CA GLU A 168 47.51 1.47 29.38
C GLU A 168 46.07 1.80 28.98
N ARG A 169 45.84 2.54 27.89
CA ARG A 169 44.50 3.03 27.53
C ARG A 169 43.77 2.13 26.54
N GLN A 170 44.45 1.62 25.51
CA GLN A 170 43.83 0.73 24.53
C GLN A 170 43.15 -0.49 25.18
N PRO A 171 43.77 -1.24 26.12
CA PRO A 171 43.11 -2.39 26.72
C PRO A 171 41.86 -2.01 27.53
N VAL A 172 41.86 -0.83 28.14
CA VAL A 172 40.71 -0.31 28.91
C VAL A 172 39.57 0.06 27.96
N ASN A 173 39.88 0.71 26.83
CA ASN A 173 38.91 1.12 25.83
C ASN A 173 38.32 -0.09 25.09
N GLU A 174 39.14 -1.07 24.71
CA GLU A 174 38.68 -2.34 24.13
C GLU A 174 37.73 -3.07 25.07
N ALA A 175 38.09 -3.23 26.34
CA ALA A 175 37.22 -3.86 27.33
C ALA A 175 35.93 -3.07 27.57
N ALA A 176 35.95 -1.73 27.47
CA ALA A 176 34.75 -0.90 27.55
C ALA A 176 33.84 -1.10 26.32
N TYR A 177 34.43 -1.21 25.14
CA TYR A 177 33.71 -1.45 23.89
C TYR A 177 33.06 -2.83 23.89
N GLU A 178 33.80 -3.87 24.27
CA GLU A 178 33.27 -5.24 24.43
C GLU A 178 32.07 -5.26 25.38
N ARG A 179 32.15 -4.61 26.54
CA ARG A 179 31.02 -4.53 27.48
C ARG A 179 29.80 -3.84 26.88
N ALA A 180 29.99 -2.76 26.12
CA ALA A 180 28.89 -2.04 25.48
C ALA A 180 28.24 -2.89 24.38
N CYS A 181 29.04 -3.58 23.57
CA CYS A 181 28.57 -4.54 22.56
C CYS A 181 27.82 -5.72 23.20
N ASP A 182 28.35 -6.29 24.27
CA ASP A 182 27.70 -7.39 25.00
C ASP A 182 26.36 -6.98 25.59
N ALA A 183 26.26 -5.75 26.12
CA ALA A 183 25.00 -5.21 26.64
C ALA A 183 23.95 -5.05 25.53
N LEU A 184 24.36 -4.53 24.37
CA LEU A 184 23.47 -4.43 23.19
C LEU A 184 23.07 -5.81 22.66
N ALA A 185 24.01 -6.74 22.55
CA ALA A 185 23.76 -8.10 22.08
C ALA A 185 22.82 -8.87 23.02
N ARG A 186 22.99 -8.70 24.34
CA ARG A 186 22.08 -9.27 25.35
C ARG A 186 20.67 -8.72 25.21
N PHE A 187 20.54 -7.39 25.06
CA PHE A 187 19.24 -6.77 24.82
C PHE A 187 18.58 -7.33 23.55
N ASP A 188 19.33 -7.43 22.45
CA ASP A 188 18.83 -7.96 21.18
C ASP A 188 18.39 -9.43 21.30
N ALA A 189 19.07 -10.22 22.12
CA ALA A 189 18.70 -11.62 22.41
C ALA A 189 17.44 -11.73 23.31
N GLU A 190 17.26 -10.82 24.26
CA GLU A 190 16.09 -10.76 25.15
C GLU A 190 14.84 -10.22 24.44
N HIS A 191 15.02 -9.41 23.39
CA HIS A 191 13.93 -8.73 22.67
C HIS A 191 13.97 -8.94 21.15
N PRO A 192 13.95 -10.19 20.64
CA PRO A 192 14.09 -10.48 19.21
C PRO A 192 12.96 -9.86 18.36
N GLN A 193 11.77 -9.70 18.92
CA GLN A 193 10.63 -9.08 18.26
C GLN A 193 10.85 -7.59 17.96
N ILE A 194 11.59 -6.87 18.81
CA ILE A 194 11.93 -5.46 18.60
C ILE A 194 12.94 -5.34 17.46
N VAL A 195 13.97 -6.19 17.47
CA VAL A 195 15.00 -6.21 16.43
C VAL A 195 14.39 -6.56 15.06
N ALA A 196 13.54 -7.58 15.01
CA ALA A 196 12.87 -7.98 13.77
C ALA A 196 11.99 -6.86 13.20
N ALA A 197 11.22 -6.18 14.05
CA ALA A 197 10.36 -5.09 13.62
C ALA A 197 11.16 -3.86 13.14
N LEU A 198 12.25 -3.51 13.82
CA LEU A 198 13.14 -2.41 13.39
C LEU A 198 13.80 -2.70 12.04
N ARG A 199 14.27 -3.94 11.81
CA ARG A 199 14.85 -4.34 10.51
C ARG A 199 13.84 -4.28 9.37
N GLU A 200 12.59 -4.69 9.61
CA GLU A 200 11.53 -4.60 8.61
C GLU A 200 11.18 -3.14 8.30
N GLN A 201 11.15 -2.28 9.31
CA GLN A 201 10.95 -0.84 9.12
C GLN A 201 12.07 -0.23 8.28
N GLU A 202 13.34 -0.54 8.59
CA GLU A 202 14.50 -0.07 7.85
C GLU A 202 14.50 -0.56 6.40
N ALA A 203 14.20 -1.84 6.16
CA ALA A 203 14.08 -2.38 4.81
C ALA A 203 12.97 -1.68 4.00
N ALA A 204 11.83 -1.37 4.64
CA ALA A 204 10.76 -0.62 4.01
C ALA A 204 11.14 0.85 3.74
N ASP A 205 11.92 1.48 4.64
CA ASP A 205 12.45 2.83 4.45
C ASP A 205 13.44 2.89 3.27
N VAL A 206 14.33 1.90 3.16
CA VAL A 206 15.27 1.78 2.04
C VAL A 206 14.53 1.55 0.73
N ALA A 207 13.57 0.62 0.70
CA ALA A 207 12.77 0.36 -0.50
C ALA A 207 12.03 1.61 -0.98
N ARG A 208 11.42 2.37 -0.05
CA ARG A 208 10.79 3.66 -0.38
C ARG A 208 11.78 4.65 -0.98
N ARG A 209 12.99 4.79 -0.43
CA ARG A 209 14.00 5.73 -0.97
C ARG A 209 14.39 5.37 -2.40
N LEU A 210 14.57 4.08 -2.69
CA LEU A 210 14.94 3.59 -4.02
C LEU A 210 13.82 3.72 -5.06
N GLU A 211 12.55 3.83 -4.66
CA GLU A 211 11.42 4.08 -5.57
C GLU A 211 11.33 5.54 -6.04
N PHE A 212 12.03 6.47 -5.37
CA PHE A 212 12.00 7.91 -5.66
C PHE A 212 13.34 8.48 -6.16
N ASP A 213 14.36 7.63 -6.34
CA ASP A 213 15.66 7.95 -6.98
C ASP A 213 15.69 7.43 -8.42
#